data_AF-A0A4Y7JBS1-F1
#
_entry.id   AF-A0A4Y7JBS1-F1
#
_cell.length_a   1.000
_cell.length_b   1.000
_cell.length_c   1.000
_cell.angle_alpha   90.00
_cell.angle_beta   90.00
_cell.angle_gamma   90.00
#
_symmetry.space_group_name_H-M   'P 1'
#
loop_
_entity.id
_entity.type
_entity.pdbx_description
1 polymer ?
#
loop_
_entity_poly.entity_id
_entity_poly.type
_entity_poly.pdbx_seq_one_letter_code
_entity_poly.pdbx_strand_id
1 'polypeptide(L)'
;MDGQMYLGIECCRAIRIITRECWPSMLTSVGFTAEEGDILRGYCDASHSTASRSSPVGMFPPVQITPAHSPFLGPTTTPAVV
;
A
#
# COMPACT_ATOMS: atom_id res chain seq x y z
N MET A 1 -21.82 23.63 9.20
CA MET A 1 -22.06 22.19 9.46
C MET A 1 -21.30 21.45 8.39
N ASP A 2 -20.08 21.05 8.69
CA ASP A 2 -19.21 20.37 7.73
C ASP A 2 -19.73 18.96 7.51
N GLY A 3 -20.40 18.75 6.38
CA GLY A 3 -20.94 17.47 5.91
C GLY A 3 -19.85 16.49 5.47
N GLN A 4 -18.81 16.34 6.27
CA GLN A 4 -17.73 15.41 6.00
C GLN A 4 -18.13 14.04 6.56
N MET A 5 -18.68 13.20 5.68
CA MET A 5 -18.86 11.77 5.96
C MET A 5 -17.48 11.09 6.04
N TYR A 6 -16.84 11.11 7.21
CA TYR A 6 -15.57 10.43 7.40
C TYR A 6 -15.81 8.92 7.54
N LEU A 7 -15.68 8.19 6.43
CA LEU A 7 -15.58 6.74 6.48
C LEU A 7 -14.17 6.36 6.95
N GLY A 8 -14.08 5.56 8.01
CA GLY A 8 -12.81 5.07 8.53
C GLY A 8 -12.05 4.19 7.55
N ILE A 9 -10.74 4.07 7.73
CA ILE A 9 -9.84 3.31 6.84
C ILE A 9 -10.31 1.86 6.66
N GLU A 10 -10.77 1.23 7.76
CA GLU A 10 -11.21 -0.17 7.76
C GLU A 10 -12.60 -0.33 7.11
N CYS A 11 -13.47 0.67 7.22
CA CYS A 11 -14.74 0.67 6.50
C CYS A 11 -14.49 0.73 4.99
N CYS A 12 -13.60 1.62 4.54
CA CYS A 12 -13.23 1.70 3.13
C CYS A 12 -12.51 0.45 2.61
N ARG A 13 -11.72 -0.23 3.46
CA ARG A 13 -11.14 -1.53 3.13
C ARG A 13 -12.23 -2.57 2.88
N ALA A 14 -13.23 -2.66 3.76
CA ALA A 14 -14.34 -3.59 3.60
C ALA A 14 -15.15 -3.32 2.33
N ILE A 15 -15.51 -2.06 2.07
CA ILE A 15 -16.25 -1.68 0.86
C ILE A 15 -15.48 -2.04 -0.41
N ARG A 16 -14.16 -1.82 -0.44
CA ARG A 16 -13.34 -2.24 -1.58
C ARG A 16 -13.37 -3.74 -1.82
N ILE A 17 -13.23 -4.54 -0.77
CA ILE A 17 -13.25 -6.01 -0.88
C ILE A 17 -14.61 -6.46 -1.42
N ILE A 18 -15.70 -6.02 -0.79
CA ILE A 18 -17.06 -6.44 -1.19
C ILE A 18 -17.33 -6.04 -2.65
N THR A 19 -16.94 -4.82 -3.02
CA THR A 19 -17.28 -4.26 -4.33
C THR A 19 -16.34 -4.72 -5.45
N ARG A 20 -15.12 -5.18 -5.18
CA ARG A 20 -14.19 -5.67 -6.22
C ARG A 20 -14.11 -7.18 -6.31
N GLU A 21 -14.18 -7.88 -5.18
CA GLU A 21 -13.93 -9.32 -5.10
C GLU A 21 -15.23 -10.14 -5.07
N CYS A 22 -16.36 -9.54 -4.68
CA CYS A 22 -17.64 -10.24 -4.60
C CYS A 22 -18.59 -9.78 -5.73
N TRP A 23 -19.17 -8.59 -5.56
CA TRP A 23 -19.94 -7.79 -6.53
C TRP A 23 -20.53 -6.62 -5.72
N PRO A 24 -20.63 -5.37 -6.21
CA PRO A 24 -21.39 -4.29 -5.58
C PRO A 24 -22.81 -4.71 -5.16
N SER A 25 -23.45 -5.61 -5.92
CA SER A 25 -24.76 -6.18 -5.56
C SER A 25 -24.78 -6.89 -4.21
N MET A 26 -23.63 -7.32 -3.67
CA MET A 26 -23.58 -7.96 -2.35
C MET A 26 -23.81 -6.96 -1.20
N LEU A 27 -23.56 -5.66 -1.41
CA LEU A 27 -23.92 -4.62 -0.43
C LEU A 27 -25.44 -4.50 -0.24
N THR A 28 -26.24 -4.99 -1.21
CA THR A 28 -27.70 -5.00 -1.07
C THR A 28 -28.19 -5.94 0.02
N SER A 29 -27.43 -6.98 0.36
CA SER A 29 -27.78 -7.90 1.45
C SER A 29 -27.71 -7.25 2.84
N VAL A 30 -26.98 -6.14 2.97
CA VAL A 30 -26.87 -5.36 4.22
C VAL A 30 -27.65 -4.04 4.15
N GLY A 31 -28.45 -3.83 3.10
CA GLY A 31 -29.40 -2.72 3.00
C GLY A 31 -28.95 -1.52 2.16
N PHE A 32 -27.83 -1.59 1.45
CA PHE A 32 -27.46 -0.54 0.48
C PHE A 32 -28.07 -0.82 -0.89
N THR A 33 -28.39 0.22 -1.63
CA THR A 33 -28.69 0.10 -3.06
C THR A 33 -27.39 -0.07 -3.87
N ALA A 34 -27.53 -0.52 -5.12
CA ALA A 34 -26.39 -0.62 -6.03
C ALA A 34 -25.72 0.73 -6.26
N GLU A 35 -26.51 1.80 -6.43
CA GLU A 35 -26.00 3.17 -6.60
C GLU A 35 -25.25 3.66 -5.35
N GLU A 36 -25.78 3.43 -4.16
CA GLU A 36 -25.08 3.79 -2.92
C GLU A 36 -23.76 3.03 -2.78
N GLY A 37 -23.71 1.75 -3.16
CA GLY A 37 -22.48 0.97 -3.20
C GLY A 37 -21.41 1.55 -4.13
N ASP A 38 -21.82 2.02 -5.32
CA ASP A 38 -20.92 2.65 -6.28
C ASP A 38 -20.44 4.04 -5.80
N ILE A 39 -21.30 4.83 -5.15
CA ILE A 39 -20.93 6.10 -4.51
C ILE A 39 -19.89 5.87 -3.41
N LEU A 40 -20.11 4.89 -2.54
CA LEU A 40 -19.20 4.54 -1.45
C LEU A 40 -17.84 4.05 -1.97
N ARG A 41 -17.83 3.25 -3.04
CA ARG A 41 -16.59 2.84 -3.70
C ARG A 41 -15.82 4.07 -4.20
N GLY A 42 -16.50 5.00 -4.88
CA GLY A 42 -15.90 6.24 -5.38
C GLY A 42 -15.27 7.08 -4.27
N TYR A 43 -15.97 7.24 -3.14
CA TYR A 43 -15.43 7.92 -1.96
C TYR A 43 -14.16 7.26 -1.43
N CYS A 44 -14.19 5.94 -1.27
CA CYS A 44 -13.07 5.20 -0.71
C CYS A 44 -11.84 5.16 -1.62
N ASP A 45 -12.04 5.12 -2.94
CA ASP A 45 -10.96 5.19 -3.92
C ASP A 45 -10.30 6.58 -3.96
N ALA A 46 -11.08 7.66 -3.81
CA ALA A 46 -10.55 9.02 -3.67
C ALA A 46 -9.77 9.20 -2.36
N SER A 47 -10.29 8.67 -1.25
CA SER A 47 -9.67 8.75 0.08
C SER A 47 -8.35 7.96 0.17
N HIS A 48 -8.24 6.84 -0.55
CA HIS A 48 -6.98 6.09 -0.63
C HIS A 48 -5.91 6.85 -1.44
N SER A 49 -6.33 7.60 -2.46
CA SER A 49 -5.43 8.38 -3.31
C SER A 49 -4.82 9.58 -2.56
N THR A 50 -5.56 10.18 -1.61
CA THR A 50 -5.03 11.24 -0.75
C THR A 50 -4.06 10.70 0.30
N ALA A 51 -4.36 9.55 0.93
CA ALA A 51 -3.46 8.89 1.88
C ALA A 51 -2.13 8.45 1.23
N SER A 52 -2.17 7.97 -0.02
CA SER A 52 -0.95 7.55 -0.74
C SER A 52 0.01 8.72 -1.02
N ARG A 53 -0.52 9.94 -1.27
CA ARG A 53 0.31 11.16 -1.37
C ARG A 53 0.94 11.60 -0.06
N SER A 54 0.44 11.09 1.07
CA SER A 54 1.00 11.34 2.41
C SER A 54 2.07 10.33 2.80
N SER A 55 2.36 9.31 1.96
CA SER A 55 3.58 8.54 2.16
C SER A 55 4.75 9.51 1.98
N PRO A 56 5.60 9.73 3.00
CA PRO A 56 6.87 10.37 2.73
C PRO A 56 7.55 9.43 1.75
N VAL A 57 7.75 9.89 0.52
CA VAL A 57 8.81 9.34 -0.33
C VAL A 57 10.03 9.38 0.58
N GLY A 58 10.40 8.22 1.11
CA GLY A 58 11.68 8.03 1.73
C GLY A 58 12.66 8.48 0.67
N MET A 59 13.26 9.64 0.89
CA MET A 59 14.36 10.16 0.11
C MET A 59 15.52 9.19 0.35
N PHE A 60 15.48 8.03 -0.30
CA PHE A 60 16.63 7.14 -0.35
C PHE A 60 17.68 7.92 -1.12
N PRO A 61 18.85 8.22 -0.51
CA PRO A 61 19.93 8.83 -1.27
C PRO A 61 20.28 7.91 -2.44
N PRO A 62 20.62 8.46 -3.61
CA PRO A 62 21.08 7.62 -4.72
C PRO A 62 22.30 6.86 -4.24
N VAL A 63 22.19 5.53 -4.16
CA VAL A 63 23.34 4.64 -3.98
C VAL A 63 24.25 4.89 -5.19
N GLN A 64 25.31 5.66 -4.96
CA GLN A 64 26.35 5.88 -5.96
C GLN A 64 27.03 4.53 -6.17
N ILE A 65 26.72 3.87 -7.28
CA ILE A 65 27.41 2.66 -7.73
C ILE A 65 28.80 3.12 -8.16
N THR A 66 29.77 3.07 -7.25
CA THR A 66 31.18 3.23 -7.61
C THR A 66 31.63 1.96 -8.34
N PRO A 67 32.22 2.07 -9.54
CA PRO A 67 32.68 0.91 -10.29
C PRO A 67 33.97 0.37 -9.66
N ALA A 68 34.11 -0.94 -9.73
CA ALA A 68 35.17 -1.74 -9.16
C ALA A 68 36.58 -1.17 -9.38
N HIS A 69 37.37 -1.17 -8.30
CA HIS A 69 38.80 -1.42 -8.38
C HIS A 69 39.20 -2.37 -7.24
N SER A 70 39.39 -3.64 -7.61
CA SER A 70 40.25 -4.57 -6.86
C SER A 70 41.71 -4.20 -7.13
N PRO A 71 42.56 -4.23 -6.11
CA PRO A 71 43.76 -5.05 -6.23
C PRO A 71 44.13 -5.79 -4.93
N PHE A 72 44.39 -7.09 -5.08
CA PHE A 72 45.55 -7.84 -4.56
C PHE A 72 46.07 -7.56 -3.13
N LEU A 73 46.05 -8.60 -2.27
CA LEU A 73 47.23 -9.28 -1.67
C LEU A 73 46.80 -10.12 -0.44
N GLY A 74 47.15 -11.41 -0.42
CA GLY A 74 46.96 -12.34 0.73
C GLY A 74 47.87 -12.01 1.93
N PRO A 75 48.09 -12.91 2.94
CA PRO A 75 48.20 -14.37 2.78
C PRO A 75 47.48 -15.26 3.84
N THR A 76 47.16 -16.47 3.39
CA THR A 76 47.33 -17.80 4.03
C THR A 76 47.55 -17.89 5.55
N THR A 77 46.63 -18.58 6.24
CA THR A 77 46.92 -19.74 7.11
C THR A 77 45.63 -20.52 7.43
N THR A 78 45.52 -21.75 6.92
CA THR A 78 44.72 -22.86 7.47
C THR A 78 45.61 -23.69 8.43
N PRO A 79 45.14 -24.76 9.10
CA PRO A 79 43.84 -25.09 9.71
C PRO A 79 44.02 -25.59 11.18
N ALA A 80 42.94 -25.84 11.93
CA ALA A 80 42.93 -26.93 12.93
C ALA A 80 41.50 -27.33 13.34
N VAL A 81 41.13 -28.55 12.97
CA VAL A 81 40.06 -29.37 13.54
C VAL A 81 40.66 -30.13 14.71
N VAL A 82 40.08 -30.04 15.91
CA VAL A 82 39.84 -31.14 16.88
C VAL A 82 38.67 -30.72 17.77
#